data_AF-A0A7S2AVU5-F1
#
_entry.id   AF-A0A7S2AVU5-F1
#
_cell.length_a   1.000
_cell.length_b   1.000
_cell.length_c   1.000
_cell.angle_alpha   90.00
_cell.angle_beta   90.00
_cell.angle_gamma   90.00
#
_symmetry.space_group_name_H-M   'P 1'
#
loop_
_entity.id
_entity.type
_entity.pdbx_description
1 polymer ?
#
loop_
_entity_poly.entity_id
_entity_poly.type
_entity_poly.pdbx_seq_one_letter_code
_entity_poly.pdbx_strand_id
1 'polypeptide(L)'
;CAKAIDPSGITTSFIQRDAICGLGKGHNLSSVVAGLSSRYWADGASVNLVDTRGGNMASVEVYTGEQSVLSVTESMGNYSHFNLYRRLAVEQWPSESSMERKALLDSFPPPQTSSDITEALSQSPTVLRNTTIATLLIDGTSGRIDAWGGSASASTLPIHSWNLFTFFDE
;
A
#
# COMPACT_ATOMS: atom_id res chain seq x y z
N CYS A 1 9.77 -24.98 0.51
CA CYS A 1 10.46 -23.88 -0.21
C CYS A 1 10.85 -22.82 0.80
N ALA A 2 12.15 -22.62 1.04
CA ALA A 2 12.62 -21.47 1.80
C ALA A 2 12.69 -20.28 0.83
N LYS A 3 12.11 -19.13 1.23
CA LYS A 3 12.28 -17.87 0.50
C LYS A 3 13.76 -17.50 0.58
N ALA A 4 14.37 -17.13 -0.55
CA ALA A 4 15.74 -16.64 -0.54
C ALA A 4 15.75 -15.29 0.21
N ILE A 5 16.40 -15.27 1.37
CA ILE A 5 16.62 -14.06 2.17
C ILE A 5 18.10 -13.76 2.12
N ASP A 6 18.45 -12.54 1.75
CA ASP A 6 19.81 -12.07 1.87
C ASP A 6 20.05 -11.54 3.29
N PRO A 7 20.91 -12.19 4.10
CA PRO A 7 21.16 -11.79 5.48
C PRO A 7 21.87 -10.44 5.63
N SER A 8 22.43 -9.89 4.53
CA SER A 8 23.13 -8.60 4.53
C SER A 8 22.21 -7.41 4.20
N GLY A 9 20.98 -7.66 3.75
CA GLY A 9 20.04 -6.61 3.37
C GLY A 9 19.21 -6.04 4.52
N ILE A 10 18.54 -4.93 4.24
CA ILE A 10 17.62 -4.27 5.17
C ILE A 10 16.23 -4.91 5.04
N THR A 11 15.60 -5.21 6.17
CA THR A 11 14.24 -5.78 6.17
C THR A 11 13.19 -4.73 5.80
N THR A 12 12.05 -5.20 5.28
CA THR A 12 10.93 -4.37 4.83
C THR A 12 10.40 -3.43 5.92
N SER A 13 10.41 -3.84 7.19
CA SER A 13 9.95 -3.01 8.31
C SER A 13 10.82 -1.77 8.55
N PHE A 14 12.15 -1.90 8.47
CA PHE A 14 13.05 -0.75 8.60
C PHE A 14 12.93 0.18 7.39
N ILE A 15 12.66 -0.37 6.22
CA ILE A 15 12.41 0.40 5.01
C ILE A 15 11.11 1.19 5.10
N GLN A 16 10.01 0.59 5.58
CA GLN A 16 8.76 1.31 5.84
C GLN A 16 8.97 2.43 6.86
N ARG A 17 9.70 2.14 7.93
CA ARG A 17 10.08 3.16 8.93
C ARG A 17 10.87 4.30 8.30
N ASP A 18 11.83 4.01 7.42
CA ASP A 18 12.64 5.05 6.80
C ASP A 18 11.89 5.84 5.73
N ALA A 19 10.94 5.22 5.03
CA ALA A 19 10.03 5.91 4.13
C ALA A 19 9.15 6.93 4.87
N ILE A 20 8.74 6.60 6.10
CA ILE A 20 7.89 7.47 6.94
C ILE A 20 8.73 8.48 7.74
N CYS A 21 9.86 8.06 8.31
CA CYS A 21 10.60 8.79 9.36
C CYS A 21 12.10 8.99 9.08
N GLY A 22 12.64 8.50 7.97
CA GLY A 22 14.10 8.38 7.74
C GLY A 22 14.81 9.68 7.30
N LEU A 23 16.11 9.56 6.97
CA LEU A 23 16.96 10.66 6.49
C LEU A 23 16.45 11.20 5.14
N GLY A 24 16.00 12.46 5.11
CA GLY A 24 15.19 13.06 4.02
C GLY A 24 13.71 13.28 4.39
N LYS A 25 13.30 12.80 5.57
CA LYS A 25 12.01 12.97 6.26
C LYS A 25 10.73 12.65 5.47
N GLY A 26 10.77 11.75 4.48
CA GLY A 26 9.55 11.41 3.72
C GLY A 26 8.84 12.64 3.13
N HIS A 27 9.57 13.72 2.87
CA HIS A 27 8.97 15.02 2.53
C HIS A 27 8.23 15.01 1.20
N ASN A 28 8.66 14.16 0.28
CA ASN A 28 8.02 13.94 -1.00
C ASN A 28 8.29 12.53 -1.52
N LEU A 29 7.39 12.06 -2.37
CA LEU A 29 7.44 10.72 -2.95
C LEU A 29 8.75 10.41 -3.69
N SER A 30 9.29 11.37 -4.47
CA SER A 30 10.47 11.12 -5.31
C SER A 30 11.73 10.85 -4.48
N SER A 31 11.91 11.58 -3.38
CA SER A 31 13.04 11.39 -2.45
C SER A 31 12.95 10.03 -1.75
N VAL A 32 11.74 9.61 -1.36
CA VAL A 32 11.51 8.28 -0.78
C VAL A 32 11.86 7.21 -1.81
N VAL A 33 11.31 7.29 -3.02
CA VAL A 33 11.57 6.31 -4.09
C VAL A 33 13.06 6.19 -4.37
N ALA A 34 13.78 7.31 -4.54
CA ALA A 34 15.23 7.31 -4.75
C ALA A 34 16.00 6.67 -3.58
N GLY A 35 15.58 6.93 -2.34
CA GLY A 35 16.14 6.29 -1.15
C GLY A 35 15.94 4.78 -1.14
N LEU A 36 14.75 4.31 -1.52
CA LEU A 36 14.44 2.88 -1.63
C LEU A 36 15.26 2.19 -2.71
N SER A 37 15.49 2.88 -3.84
CA SER A 37 16.30 2.39 -4.96
C SER A 37 17.76 2.14 -4.60
N SER A 38 18.31 2.96 -3.71
CA SER A 38 19.73 2.92 -3.34
C SER A 38 20.09 1.85 -2.31
N ARG A 39 19.09 1.18 -1.73
CA ARG A 39 19.27 0.25 -0.61
C ARG A 39 19.30 -1.18 -1.06
N TYR A 40 20.08 -1.98 -0.34
CA TYR A 40 20.08 -3.42 -0.49
C TYR A 40 19.00 -4.02 0.41
N TRP A 41 18.02 -4.70 -0.18
CA TRP A 41 16.90 -5.29 0.56
C TRP A 41 17.23 -6.74 0.94
N ALA A 42 16.91 -7.14 2.18
CA ALA A 42 17.07 -8.53 2.61
C ALA A 42 16.14 -9.49 1.89
N ASP A 43 15.03 -8.96 1.39
CA ASP A 43 13.97 -9.69 0.71
C ASP A 43 13.28 -8.75 -0.26
N GLY A 44 12.53 -9.26 -1.22
CA GLY A 44 11.71 -8.41 -2.06
C GLY A 44 10.39 -8.00 -1.43
N ALA A 45 9.88 -6.87 -1.89
CA ALA A 45 8.56 -6.37 -1.54
C ALA A 45 7.93 -5.63 -2.71
N SER A 46 6.60 -5.54 -2.65
CA SER A 46 5.85 -4.56 -3.41
C SER A 46 5.11 -3.66 -2.44
N VAL A 47 5.36 -2.37 -2.55
CA VAL A 47 4.93 -1.34 -1.59
C VAL A 47 4.21 -0.23 -2.34
N ASN A 48 3.01 0.10 -1.89
CA ASN A 48 2.33 1.32 -2.30
C ASN A 48 2.78 2.46 -1.38
N LEU A 49 3.23 3.55 -1.98
CA LEU A 49 3.64 4.77 -1.30
C LEU A 49 2.64 5.87 -1.63
N VAL A 50 2.18 6.57 -0.60
CA VAL A 50 1.26 7.70 -0.71
C VAL A 50 1.92 8.92 -0.09
N ASP A 51 2.07 9.97 -0.88
CA ASP A 51 2.52 11.29 -0.43
C ASP A 51 1.29 12.19 -0.30
N THR A 52 0.75 12.28 0.92
CA THR A 52 -0.48 13.01 1.20
C THR A 52 -0.33 14.52 1.04
N ARG A 53 0.88 15.07 1.22
CA ARG A 53 1.13 16.52 1.03
C ARG A 53 1.40 16.87 -0.42
N GLY A 54 2.09 16.00 -1.15
CA GLY A 54 2.37 16.16 -2.57
C GLY A 54 1.21 15.73 -3.48
N GLY A 55 0.20 15.03 -2.95
CA GLY A 55 -0.96 14.55 -3.71
C GLY A 55 -0.62 13.45 -4.71
N ASN A 56 0.46 12.70 -4.49
CA ASN A 56 0.97 11.71 -5.44
C ASN A 56 1.06 10.31 -4.82
N MET A 57 0.97 9.28 -5.66
CA MET A 57 1.12 7.88 -5.26
C MET A 57 2.03 7.13 -6.22
N ALA A 58 2.78 6.17 -5.71
CA ALA A 58 3.50 5.21 -6.54
C ALA A 58 3.43 3.80 -5.97
N SER A 59 3.46 2.82 -6.86
CA SER A 59 3.77 1.43 -6.52
C SER A 59 5.25 1.18 -6.80
N VAL A 60 5.94 0.63 -5.81
CA VAL A 60 7.36 0.30 -5.89
C VAL A 60 7.54 -1.19 -5.62
N GLU A 61 8.08 -1.88 -6.60
CA GLU A 61 8.45 -3.29 -6.52
C GLU A 61 9.98 -3.38 -6.44
N VAL A 62 10.49 -4.16 -5.49
CA VAL A 62 11.93 -4.43 -5.32
C VAL A 62 12.12 -5.92 -5.10
N TYR A 63 13.11 -6.51 -5.78
CA TYR A 63 13.53 -7.90 -5.57
C TYR A 63 15.00 -8.08 -5.96
N THR A 64 15.86 -8.53 -5.04
CA THR A 64 17.28 -8.90 -5.28
C THR A 64 18.06 -7.92 -6.19
N GLY A 65 17.96 -6.61 -5.93
CA GLY A 65 18.66 -5.57 -6.69
C GLY A 65 17.93 -5.08 -7.96
N GLU A 66 16.83 -5.74 -8.35
CA GLU A 66 15.91 -5.23 -9.36
C GLU A 66 14.84 -4.35 -8.71
N GLN A 67 14.41 -3.33 -9.45
CA GLN A 67 13.36 -2.43 -9.03
C GLN A 67 12.45 -2.01 -10.18
N SER A 68 11.16 -1.89 -9.89
CA SER A 68 10.20 -1.21 -10.75
C SER A 68 9.45 -0.14 -9.96
N VAL A 69 9.28 1.03 -10.57
CA VAL A 69 8.46 2.12 -10.02
C VAL A 69 7.35 2.41 -11.02
N LEU A 70 6.12 2.53 -10.51
CA LEU A 70 4.95 2.97 -11.25
C LEU A 70 4.31 4.13 -10.50
N SER A 71 4.38 5.33 -11.07
CA SER A 71 3.55 6.45 -10.61
C SER A 71 2.09 6.15 -10.92
N VAL A 72 1.23 6.23 -9.92
CA VAL A 72 -0.22 6.11 -10.09
C VAL A 72 -0.76 7.47 -10.47
N THR A 73 -1.33 7.58 -11.66
CA THR A 73 -1.84 8.85 -12.20
C THR A 73 -3.35 8.90 -12.18
N GLU A 74 -3.92 10.10 -12.22
CA GLU A 74 -5.38 10.30 -12.32
C GLU A 74 -5.99 9.57 -13.53
N SER A 75 -5.28 9.53 -14.66
CA SER A 75 -5.72 8.84 -15.87
C SER A 75 -5.85 7.32 -15.70
N MET A 76 -5.17 6.72 -14.72
CA MET A 76 -5.36 5.31 -14.37
C MET A 76 -6.66 5.08 -13.61
N GLY A 77 -7.16 6.10 -12.92
CA GLY A 77 -8.41 6.10 -12.13
C GLY A 77 -8.33 5.26 -10.85
N ASN A 78 -7.84 4.02 -10.93
CA ASN A 78 -7.72 3.11 -9.80
C ASN A 78 -6.43 2.29 -9.90
N TYR A 79 -5.84 1.97 -8.75
CA TYR A 79 -4.72 1.04 -8.65
C TYR A 79 -4.88 0.14 -7.43
N SER A 80 -5.16 -1.15 -7.67
CA SER A 80 -5.18 -2.19 -6.64
C SER A 80 -3.82 -2.90 -6.58
N HIS A 81 -3.46 -3.43 -5.41
CA HIS A 81 -2.28 -4.28 -5.27
C HIS A 81 -2.54 -5.40 -4.26
N PHE A 82 -2.08 -6.62 -4.59
CA PHE A 82 -2.19 -7.81 -3.75
C PHE A 82 -0.85 -8.54 -3.73
N ASN A 83 -0.73 -9.68 -3.05
CA ASN A 83 0.56 -10.33 -2.78
C ASN A 83 1.24 -10.95 -4.03
N LEU A 84 1.64 -10.11 -4.99
CA LEU A 84 2.33 -10.44 -6.24
C LEU A 84 3.16 -9.23 -6.74
N TYR A 85 4.23 -9.47 -7.48
CA TYR A 85 4.88 -8.47 -8.33
C TYR A 85 4.07 -8.34 -9.64
N ARG A 86 3.73 -7.12 -10.04
CA ARG A 86 3.04 -6.85 -11.30
C ARG A 86 3.98 -6.48 -12.43
N ARG A 87 5.17 -5.96 -12.11
CA ARG A 87 6.09 -5.34 -13.08
C ARG A 87 7.46 -6.00 -13.11
N LEU A 88 7.96 -6.47 -11.96
CA LEU A 88 9.17 -7.28 -11.94
C LEU A 88 8.87 -8.69 -12.47
N ALA A 89 9.71 -9.18 -13.38
CA ALA A 89 9.61 -10.51 -13.97
C ALA A 89 10.25 -11.57 -13.05
N VAL A 90 9.81 -11.60 -11.80
CA VAL A 90 10.29 -12.55 -10.78
C VAL A 90 9.44 -13.82 -10.84
N GLU A 91 10.09 -14.97 -10.72
CA GLU A 91 9.35 -16.22 -10.56
C GLU A 91 8.50 -16.15 -9.29
N GLN A 92 7.18 -16.18 -9.47
CA GLN A 92 6.22 -16.01 -8.39
C GLN A 92 5.07 -16.99 -8.56
N TRP A 93 4.61 -17.49 -7.43
CA TRP A 93 3.53 -18.45 -7.36
C TRP A 93 2.40 -17.77 -6.59
N PRO A 94 1.72 -16.78 -7.20
CA PRO A 94 0.68 -16.04 -6.50
C PRO A 94 -0.41 -17.02 -6.06
N SER A 95 -0.83 -16.92 -4.80
CA SER A 95 -1.98 -17.69 -4.33
C SER A 95 -3.20 -17.37 -5.20
N GLU A 96 -4.04 -18.36 -5.49
CA GLU A 96 -5.33 -18.17 -6.17
C GLU A 96 -6.14 -17.01 -5.55
N SER A 97 -6.20 -16.96 -4.23
CA SER A 97 -6.84 -15.87 -3.47
C SER A 97 -6.30 -14.46 -3.79
N SER A 98 -5.03 -14.31 -4.18
CA SER A 98 -4.49 -13.01 -4.58
C SER A 98 -4.95 -12.61 -5.98
N MET A 99 -5.11 -13.58 -6.87
CA MET A 99 -5.64 -13.36 -8.22
C MET A 99 -7.13 -13.03 -8.18
N GLU A 100 -7.92 -13.76 -7.38
CA GLU A 100 -9.36 -13.52 -7.22
C GLU A 100 -9.65 -12.14 -6.64
N ARG A 101 -8.96 -11.75 -5.55
CA ARG A 101 -9.11 -10.43 -4.93
C ARG A 101 -8.77 -9.30 -5.90
N LYS A 102 -7.70 -9.50 -6.67
CA LYS A 102 -7.29 -8.56 -7.72
C LYS A 102 -8.37 -8.43 -8.79
N ALA A 103 -8.82 -9.55 -9.35
CA ALA A 103 -9.82 -9.57 -10.40
C ALA A 103 -11.12 -8.90 -9.94
N LEU A 104 -11.54 -9.16 -8.69
CA LEU A 104 -12.69 -8.50 -8.10
C LEU A 104 -12.48 -6.99 -7.97
N LEU A 105 -11.41 -6.51 -7.34
CA LEU A 105 -11.22 -5.05 -7.18
C LEU A 105 -11.00 -4.32 -8.50
N ASP A 106 -10.39 -4.96 -9.49
CA ASP A 106 -10.19 -4.37 -10.81
C ASP A 106 -11.49 -4.32 -11.64
N SER A 107 -12.53 -5.07 -11.26
CA SER A 107 -13.84 -4.98 -11.93
C SER A 107 -14.69 -3.81 -11.43
N PHE A 108 -14.31 -3.14 -10.34
CA PHE A 108 -15.02 -1.96 -9.84
C PHE A 108 -14.69 -0.75 -10.71
N PRO A 109 -15.64 0.18 -10.90
CA PRO A 109 -15.32 1.45 -11.51
C PRO A 109 -14.28 2.21 -10.67
N PRO A 110 -13.50 3.12 -11.28
CA PRO A 110 -12.61 3.99 -10.52
C PRO A 110 -13.36 4.72 -9.40
N PRO A 111 -12.92 4.59 -8.13
CA PRO A 111 -13.63 5.18 -7.01
C PRO A 111 -13.64 6.70 -7.12
N GLN A 112 -14.79 7.32 -6.87
CA GLN A 112 -14.98 8.78 -6.87
C GLN A 112 -15.15 9.31 -5.45
N THR A 113 -15.51 8.44 -4.50
CA THR A 113 -15.78 8.79 -3.11
C THR A 113 -15.11 7.83 -2.15
N SER A 114 -14.97 8.25 -0.88
CA SER A 114 -14.58 7.36 0.21
C SER A 114 -15.53 6.17 0.35
N SER A 115 -16.83 6.38 0.06
CA SER A 115 -17.85 5.33 0.14
C SER A 115 -17.53 4.20 -0.84
N ASP A 116 -17.19 4.53 -2.08
CA ASP A 116 -16.83 3.55 -3.13
C ASP A 116 -15.65 2.68 -2.68
N ILE A 117 -14.64 3.30 -2.06
CA ILE A 117 -13.47 2.58 -1.54
C ILE A 117 -13.88 1.67 -0.39
N THR A 118 -14.65 2.17 0.59
CA THR A 118 -15.08 1.35 1.73
C THR A 118 -15.99 0.19 1.32
N GLU A 119 -16.82 0.36 0.29
CA GLU A 119 -17.67 -0.70 -0.26
C GLU A 119 -16.83 -1.79 -0.93
N ALA A 120 -15.84 -1.39 -1.73
CA ALA A 120 -14.89 -2.31 -2.36
C ALA A 120 -14.06 -3.09 -1.31
N LEU A 121 -13.60 -2.42 -0.25
CA LEU A 121 -12.84 -3.06 0.83
C LEU A 121 -13.71 -3.94 1.74
N SER A 122 -15.04 -3.76 1.73
CA SER A 122 -15.99 -4.55 2.51
C SER A 122 -16.50 -5.80 1.80
N GLN A 123 -16.06 -6.06 0.56
CA GLN A 123 -16.50 -7.21 -0.22
C GLN A 123 -16.08 -8.52 0.45
N SER A 124 -17.01 -9.17 1.13
CA SER A 124 -16.83 -10.44 1.84
C SER A 124 -17.40 -11.61 1.03
N PRO A 125 -16.76 -12.80 1.05
CA PRO A 125 -15.57 -13.17 1.82
C PRO A 125 -14.26 -12.96 1.04
N THR A 126 -14.28 -12.28 -0.11
CA THR A 126 -13.13 -12.24 -1.01
C THR A 126 -12.05 -11.25 -0.54
N VAL A 127 -12.42 -9.98 -0.36
CA VAL A 127 -11.50 -8.90 0.06
C VAL A 127 -11.48 -8.79 1.58
N LEU A 128 -12.66 -8.62 2.19
CA LEU A 128 -12.83 -8.67 3.64
C LEU A 128 -12.93 -10.14 4.07
N ARG A 129 -11.99 -10.57 4.89
CA ARG A 129 -11.89 -11.96 5.37
C ARG A 129 -11.95 -12.01 6.89
N ASN A 130 -12.25 -13.17 7.44
CA ASN A 130 -12.17 -13.42 8.88
C ASN A 130 -10.73 -13.28 9.45
N THR A 131 -9.72 -13.21 8.59
CA THR A 131 -8.32 -12.95 8.93
C THR A 131 -7.91 -11.49 8.69
N THR A 132 -8.79 -10.64 8.16
CA THR A 132 -8.51 -9.20 8.04
C THR A 132 -8.44 -8.59 9.44
N ILE A 133 -7.27 -8.09 9.82
CA ILE A 133 -7.05 -7.52 11.15
C ILE A 133 -7.52 -6.06 11.21
N ALA A 134 -7.25 -5.30 10.15
CA ALA A 134 -7.60 -3.89 10.07
C ALA A 134 -7.89 -3.46 8.63
N THR A 135 -8.76 -2.46 8.50
CA THR A 135 -8.98 -1.69 7.28
C THR A 135 -8.60 -0.24 7.59
N LEU A 136 -7.82 0.39 6.71
CA LEU A 136 -7.42 1.79 6.83
C LEU A 136 -7.83 2.53 5.57
N LEU A 137 -8.40 3.73 5.74
CA LEU A 137 -8.69 4.65 4.64
C LEU A 137 -7.99 5.97 4.92
N ILE A 138 -7.22 6.47 3.94
CA ILE A 138 -6.58 7.78 4.01
C ILE A 138 -7.22 8.68 2.97
N ASP A 139 -7.75 9.82 3.41
CA ASP A 139 -8.14 10.92 2.55
C ASP A 139 -6.96 11.89 2.43
N GLY A 140 -6.31 11.87 1.26
CA GLY A 140 -5.17 12.73 0.98
C GLY A 140 -5.50 14.23 0.98
N THR A 141 -6.77 14.60 0.78
CA THR A 141 -7.18 16.01 0.74
C THR A 141 -7.31 16.59 2.13
N SER A 142 -8.00 15.88 3.03
CA SER A 142 -8.23 16.34 4.40
C SER A 142 -7.12 15.93 5.37
N GLY A 143 -6.27 14.98 4.98
CA GLY A 143 -5.29 14.34 5.86
C GLY A 143 -5.93 13.36 6.84
N ARG A 144 -7.24 13.09 6.73
CA ARG A 144 -7.93 12.17 7.63
C ARG A 144 -7.52 10.73 7.35
N ILE A 145 -7.20 10.00 8.40
CA ILE A 145 -7.04 8.54 8.36
C ILE A 145 -8.08 7.90 9.29
N ASP A 146 -8.89 7.02 8.72
CA ASP A 146 -9.94 6.27 9.40
C ASP A 146 -9.53 4.79 9.48
N ALA A 147 -9.74 4.16 10.64
CA ALA A 147 -9.36 2.77 10.89
C ALA A 147 -10.51 1.94 11.48
N TRP A 148 -10.65 0.71 10.99
CA TRP A 148 -11.61 -0.31 11.44
C TRP A 148 -10.88 -1.57 11.88
N GLY A 149 -11.41 -2.30 12.87
CA GLY A 149 -10.87 -3.57 13.36
C GLY A 149 -11.60 -4.77 12.77
N GLY A 150 -11.12 -5.31 11.66
CA GLY A 150 -11.63 -6.56 11.04
C GLY A 150 -13.11 -6.56 10.64
N SER A 151 -13.76 -5.39 10.57
CA SER A 151 -15.17 -5.23 10.20
C SER A 151 -15.34 -4.62 8.81
N ALA A 152 -16.54 -4.74 8.25
CA ALA A 152 -16.91 -4.08 7.00
C ALA A 152 -16.96 -2.55 7.21
N SER A 153 -16.01 -1.84 6.62
CA SER A 153 -15.90 -0.38 6.70
C SER A 153 -17.07 0.36 6.04
N ALA A 154 -17.82 -0.30 5.13
CA ALA A 154 -18.98 0.29 4.46
C ALA A 154 -20.22 0.41 5.34
N SER A 155 -20.33 -0.40 6.41
CA SER A 155 -21.52 -0.48 7.26
C SER A 155 -21.25 -0.16 8.72
N THR A 156 -20.02 0.17 9.08
CA THR A 156 -19.61 0.48 10.46
C THR A 156 -18.81 1.78 10.51
N LEU A 157 -18.88 2.47 11.64
CA LEU A 157 -18.03 3.64 11.88
C LEU A 157 -16.59 3.21 12.20
N PRO A 158 -15.59 4.04 11.85
CA PRO A 158 -14.21 3.76 12.22
C PRO A 158 -14.05 3.77 13.74
N ILE A 159 -13.25 2.86 14.27
CA ILE A 159 -12.91 2.79 15.70
C ILE A 159 -11.90 3.87 16.10
N HIS A 160 -11.11 4.33 15.13
CA HIS A 160 -10.17 5.44 15.29
C HIS A 160 -10.20 6.32 14.05
N SER A 161 -10.08 7.63 14.27
CA SER A 161 -9.96 8.63 13.23
C SER A 161 -8.96 9.68 13.67
N TRP A 162 -7.98 9.99 12.82
CA TRP A 162 -6.93 10.95 13.11
C TRP A 162 -6.73 11.89 11.93
N ASN A 163 -6.20 13.10 12.20
CA ASN A 163 -5.74 14.00 11.15
C ASN A 163 -4.21 13.95 11.06
N LEU A 164 -3.69 13.38 9.98
CA LEU A 164 -2.25 13.25 9.73
C LEU A 164 -1.52 14.59 9.59
N PHE A 165 -2.23 15.66 9.25
CA PHE A 165 -1.62 16.98 9.12
C PHE A 165 -1.34 17.64 10.47
N THR A 166 -2.07 17.26 11.52
CA THR A 166 -1.93 17.83 12.87
C THR A 166 -1.53 16.79 13.92
N PHE A 167 -1.34 15.52 13.54
CA PHE A 167 -1.14 14.40 14.48
C PHE A 167 0.02 14.57 15.46
N PHE A 168 1.08 15.28 15.06
CA PHE A 168 2.26 15.52 15.90
C PHE A 168 2.31 16.94 16.48
N ASP A 169 1.27 17.75 16.24
CA ASP A 169 1.16 19.11 16.75
C ASP A 169 0.37 19.16 18.08
N GLU A 170 -0.15 18.01 18.53
CA GLU A 170 -0.75 17.78 19.85
C GLU A 170 0.26 17.19 20.84
#